data_AF-A0A8T7CCH5-F1
#
_entry.id   AF-A0A8T7CCH5-F1
#
_cell.length_a   1.000
_cell.length_b   1.000
_cell.length_c   1.000
_cell.angle_alpha   90.00
_cell.angle_beta   90.00
_cell.angle_gamma   90.00
#
_symmetry.space_group_name_H-M   'P 1'
#
loop_
_entity.id
_entity.type
_entity.pdbx_description
1 polymer ?
#
loop_
_entity_poly.entity_id
_entity_poly.type
_entity_poly.pdbx_seq_one_letter_code
_entity_poly.pdbx_strand_id
1 'polypeptide(L)'
;MNQITKSLAAIAVSTALLVTAALPVQAQDREQRDVERHELAQMDMFLSLMQQFFGIIESMHEVASDPEKSAIFQLHKIQEAYEERGEKPRTAVVMRRVLEETDNTTIRAATYLMLGDLLKENGRSDEAIEVLRRGLDESLRAAD
;
A
#
# COMPACT_ATOMS: atom_id res chain seq x y z
N MET A 1 -13.61 29.61 -76.21
CA MET A 1 -12.61 29.07 -75.25
C MET A 1 -12.83 29.68 -73.86
N ASN A 2 -13.98 29.41 -73.19
CA ASN A 2 -14.26 30.01 -71.87
C ASN A 2 -15.34 29.30 -71.00
N GLN A 3 -15.73 28.06 -71.32
CA GLN A 3 -16.76 27.32 -70.56
C GLN A 3 -16.21 26.08 -69.85
N ILE A 4 -15.16 25.44 -70.37
CA ILE A 4 -14.54 24.24 -69.76
C ILE A 4 -13.72 24.61 -68.49
N THR A 5 -13.14 25.80 -68.43
CA THR A 5 -12.35 26.28 -67.28
C THR A 5 -13.20 26.68 -66.07
N LYS A 6 -14.47 27.06 -66.27
CA LYS A 6 -15.38 27.46 -65.16
C LYS A 6 -15.97 26.26 -64.42
N SER A 7 -16.18 25.13 -65.10
CA SER A 7 -16.76 23.91 -64.49
C SER A 7 -15.75 23.13 -63.63
N LEU A 8 -14.46 23.14 -64.01
CA LEU A 8 -13.38 22.52 -63.24
C LEU A 8 -13.07 23.26 -61.93
N ALA A 9 -13.22 24.59 -61.89
CA ALA A 9 -13.06 25.38 -60.67
C ALA A 9 -14.18 25.11 -59.64
N ALA A 10 -15.42 24.86 -60.09
CA ALA A 10 -16.55 24.61 -59.19
C ALA A 10 -16.49 23.24 -58.49
N ILE A 11 -15.95 22.22 -59.17
CA ILE A 11 -15.81 20.87 -58.59
C ILE A 11 -14.67 20.80 -57.57
N ALA A 12 -13.58 21.55 -57.78
CA ALA A 12 -12.46 21.62 -56.84
C ALA A 12 -12.79 22.36 -55.53
N VAL A 13 -13.71 23.34 -55.58
CA VAL A 13 -14.12 24.12 -54.39
C VAL A 13 -15.07 23.32 -53.48
N SER A 14 -15.96 22.50 -54.04
CA SER A 14 -16.90 21.67 -53.24
C SER A 14 -16.23 20.51 -52.51
N THR A 15 -15.19 19.88 -53.08
CA THR A 15 -14.42 18.83 -52.39
C THR A 15 -13.51 19.40 -51.31
N ALA A 16 -12.94 20.59 -51.52
CA ALA A 16 -12.15 21.28 -50.49
C ALA A 16 -13.00 21.72 -49.27
N LEU A 17 -14.26 22.12 -49.48
CA LEU A 17 -15.17 22.52 -48.41
C LEU A 17 -15.65 21.33 -47.54
N LEU A 18 -15.88 20.17 -48.16
CA LEU A 18 -16.28 18.95 -47.43
C LEU A 18 -15.14 18.36 -46.59
N VAL A 19 -13.89 18.46 -47.07
CA VAL A 19 -12.70 18.00 -46.32
C VAL A 19 -12.37 18.96 -45.17
N THR A 20 -12.56 20.28 -45.34
CA THR A 20 -12.31 21.25 -44.26
C THR A 20 -13.35 21.22 -43.15
N ALA A 21 -14.60 20.82 -43.41
CA ALA A 21 -15.62 20.67 -42.37
C ALA A 21 -15.51 19.36 -41.56
N ALA A 22 -14.89 18.30 -42.10
CA ALA A 22 -14.75 17.02 -41.41
C ALA A 22 -13.58 16.96 -40.41
N LEU A 23 -12.53 17.75 -40.62
CA LEU A 23 -11.36 17.82 -39.74
C LEU A 23 -11.65 18.39 -38.34
N PRO A 24 -12.40 19.51 -38.16
CA PRO A 24 -12.68 20.05 -36.83
C PRO A 24 -13.61 19.15 -36.02
N VAL A 25 -14.59 18.50 -36.65
CA VAL A 25 -15.50 17.56 -35.97
C VAL A 25 -14.74 16.33 -35.46
N GLN A 26 -13.82 15.76 -36.24
CA GLN A 26 -12.99 14.63 -35.82
C GLN A 26 -11.95 15.01 -34.75
N ALA A 27 -11.46 16.25 -34.74
CA ALA A 27 -10.58 16.76 -33.70
C ALA A 27 -11.33 16.95 -32.38
N GLN A 28 -12.53 17.52 -32.43
CA GLN A 28 -13.39 17.77 -31.28
C GLN A 28 -13.90 16.47 -30.64
N ASP A 29 -14.23 15.47 -31.46
CA ASP A 29 -14.57 14.10 -31.01
C ASP A 29 -13.39 13.38 -30.35
N ARG A 30 -12.16 13.65 -30.80
CA ARG A 30 -10.94 13.07 -30.20
C ARG A 30 -10.62 13.73 -28.87
N GLU A 31 -10.72 15.06 -28.83
CA GLU A 31 -10.50 15.85 -27.62
C GLU A 31 -11.53 15.52 -26.53
N GLN A 32 -12.81 15.38 -26.88
CA GLN A 32 -13.84 14.90 -25.94
C GLN A 32 -13.58 13.47 -25.46
N ARG A 33 -13.18 12.55 -26.35
CA ARG A 33 -12.80 11.19 -25.95
C ARG A 33 -11.55 11.15 -25.08
N ASP A 34 -10.62 12.09 -25.25
CA ASP A 34 -9.43 12.19 -24.42
C ASP A 34 -9.74 12.78 -23.04
N VAL A 35 -10.64 13.77 -22.96
CA VAL A 35 -11.17 14.30 -21.69
C VAL A 35 -11.95 13.22 -20.94
N GLU A 36 -12.89 12.52 -21.60
CA GLU A 36 -13.66 11.44 -20.98
C GLU A 36 -12.75 10.30 -20.49
N ARG A 37 -11.74 9.90 -21.28
CA ARG A 37 -10.75 8.90 -20.85
C ARG A 37 -9.94 9.37 -19.64
N HIS A 38 -9.59 10.66 -19.59
CA HIS A 38 -8.87 11.23 -18.47
C HIS A 38 -9.72 11.28 -17.20
N GLU A 39 -10.99 11.68 -17.32
CA GLU A 39 -11.95 11.69 -16.20
C GLU A 39 -12.24 10.29 -15.67
N LEU A 40 -12.41 9.29 -16.55
CA LEU A 40 -12.56 7.89 -16.15
C LEU A 40 -11.32 7.37 -15.42
N ALA A 41 -10.12 7.70 -15.91
CA ALA A 41 -8.88 7.32 -15.23
C ALA A 41 -8.72 7.97 -13.84
N GLN A 42 -9.15 9.23 -13.69
CA GLN A 42 -9.18 9.90 -12.38
C GLN A 42 -10.20 9.23 -11.44
N MET A 43 -11.37 8.87 -11.96
CA MET A 43 -12.41 8.21 -11.17
C MET A 43 -11.97 6.81 -10.73
N ASP A 44 -11.33 6.04 -11.61
CA ASP A 44 -10.73 4.74 -11.27
C ASP A 44 -9.66 4.88 -10.19
N MET A 45 -8.80 5.90 -10.30
CA MET A 45 -7.79 6.20 -9.28
C MET A 45 -8.42 6.54 -7.93
N PHE A 46 -9.44 7.39 -7.93
CA PHE A 46 -10.17 7.75 -6.72
C PHE A 46 -10.84 6.54 -6.07
N LEU A 47 -11.55 5.72 -6.85
CA LEU A 47 -12.20 4.50 -6.34
C LEU A 47 -11.19 3.50 -5.78
N SER A 48 -10.03 3.35 -6.42
CA SER A 48 -8.93 2.52 -5.92
C SER A 48 -8.40 3.03 -4.58
N LEU A 49 -8.20 4.35 -4.44
CA LEU A 49 -7.77 4.95 -3.17
C LEU A 49 -8.81 4.76 -2.07
N MET A 50 -10.10 4.93 -2.38
CA MET A 50 -11.18 4.70 -1.42
C MET A 50 -11.24 3.24 -0.96
N GLN A 51 -11.10 2.28 -1.88
CA GLN A 51 -11.06 0.85 -1.55
C GLN A 51 -9.87 0.52 -0.66
N GLN A 52 -8.68 1.05 -0.98
CA GLN A 52 -7.49 0.87 -0.13
C GLN A 52 -7.70 1.49 1.26
N PHE A 53 -8.27 2.68 1.33
CA PHE A 53 -8.57 3.36 2.60
C PHE A 53 -9.55 2.56 3.47
N PHE A 54 -10.64 2.06 2.89
CA PHE A 54 -11.59 1.21 3.63
C PHE A 54 -10.92 -0.09 4.09
N GLY A 55 -10.10 -0.71 3.25
CA GLY A 55 -9.32 -1.89 3.63
C GLY A 55 -8.39 -1.62 4.82
N ILE A 56 -7.77 -0.44 4.88
CA ILE A 56 -6.94 -0.03 6.04
C ILE A 56 -7.80 0.14 7.29
N ILE A 57 -8.96 0.78 7.19
CA ILE A 57 -9.85 0.97 8.35
C ILE A 57 -10.35 -0.38 8.89
N GLU A 58 -10.81 -1.27 8.00
CA GLU A 58 -11.27 -2.60 8.39
C GLU A 58 -10.15 -3.40 9.06
N SER A 59 -8.95 -3.38 8.48
CA SER A 59 -7.77 -4.02 9.06
C SER A 59 -7.42 -3.44 10.44
N MET A 60 -7.49 -2.11 10.61
CA MET A 60 -7.21 -1.47 11.89
C MET A 60 -8.28 -1.80 12.93
N HIS A 61 -9.55 -1.88 12.53
CA HIS A 61 -10.62 -2.31 13.42
C HIS A 61 -10.43 -3.75 13.86
N GLU A 62 -10.06 -4.65 12.93
CA GLU A 62 -9.76 -6.05 13.25
C GLU A 62 -8.63 -6.14 14.28
N VAL A 63 -7.50 -5.45 14.05
CA VAL A 63 -6.37 -5.40 14.99
C VAL A 63 -6.78 -4.82 16.35
N ALA A 64 -7.59 -3.77 16.37
CA ALA A 64 -8.00 -3.11 17.61
C ALA A 64 -9.03 -3.92 18.42
N SER A 65 -9.88 -4.70 17.74
CA SER A 65 -10.94 -5.50 18.35
C SER A 65 -10.46 -6.82 18.95
N ASP A 66 -9.32 -7.32 18.48
CA ASP A 66 -8.67 -8.53 18.98
C ASP A 66 -7.59 -8.16 20.02
N PRO A 67 -7.74 -8.55 21.29
CA PRO A 67 -6.78 -8.18 22.34
C PRO A 67 -5.35 -8.65 22.08
N GLU A 68 -5.15 -9.81 21.44
CA GLU A 68 -3.82 -10.35 21.14
C GLU A 68 -3.17 -9.55 20.02
N LYS A 69 -3.90 -9.31 18.93
CA LYS A 69 -3.42 -8.47 17.81
C LYS A 69 -3.12 -7.06 18.29
N SER A 70 -3.99 -6.49 19.12
CA SER A 70 -3.80 -5.15 19.70
C SER A 70 -2.55 -5.09 20.58
N ALA A 71 -2.33 -6.09 21.44
CA ALA A 71 -1.13 -6.17 22.27
C ALA A 71 0.15 -6.29 21.43
N ILE A 72 0.16 -7.16 20.41
CA ILE A 72 1.30 -7.32 19.49
C ILE A 72 1.56 -6.03 18.72
N PHE A 73 0.52 -5.36 18.24
CA PHE A 73 0.63 -4.07 17.56
C PHE A 73 1.22 -2.99 18.49
N GLN A 74 0.80 -2.96 19.76
CA GLN A 74 1.37 -2.05 20.76
C GLN A 74 2.85 -2.33 21.03
N LEU A 75 3.27 -3.60 21.09
CA LEU A 75 4.70 -3.95 21.19
C LEU A 75 5.49 -3.40 20.01
N HIS A 76 4.94 -3.50 18.80
CA HIS A 76 5.58 -2.96 17.60
C HIS A 76 5.71 -1.44 17.68
N LYS A 77 4.65 -0.76 18.12
CA LYS A 77 4.67 0.70 18.29
C LYS A 77 5.65 1.17 19.38
N ILE A 78 5.81 0.39 20.45
CA ILE A 78 6.83 0.68 21.48
C ILE A 78 8.23 0.52 20.89
N GLN A 79 8.48 -0.54 20.12
CA GLN A 79 9.77 -0.74 19.45
C GLN A 79 10.09 0.44 18.51
N GLU A 80 9.18 0.80 17.61
CA GLU A 80 9.31 1.92 16.68
C GLU A 80 9.64 3.22 17.43
N ALA A 81 8.89 3.53 18.50
CA ALA A 81 9.12 4.74 19.30
C ALA A 81 10.51 4.78 19.97
N TYR A 82 11.04 3.64 20.42
CA TYR A 82 12.40 3.58 20.97
C TYR A 82 13.48 3.64 19.89
N GLU A 83 13.23 3.07 18.70
CA GLU A 83 14.12 3.15 17.54
C GLU A 83 14.28 4.59 17.06
N GLU A 84 13.17 5.33 16.92
CA GLU A 84 13.17 6.76 16.56
C GLU A 84 13.97 7.62 17.54
N ARG A 85 14.02 7.21 18.82
CA ARG A 85 14.78 7.89 19.88
C ARG A 85 16.25 7.45 19.96
N GLY A 86 16.68 6.47 19.17
CA GLY A 86 18.00 5.86 19.30
C GLY A 86 18.19 5.07 20.59
N GLU A 87 17.11 4.73 21.30
CA GLU A 87 17.09 4.06 22.60
C GLU A 87 16.84 2.56 22.47
N LYS A 88 17.32 1.92 21.38
CA LYS A 88 17.12 0.49 21.07
C LYS A 88 17.32 -0.48 22.26
N PRO A 89 18.32 -0.29 23.17
CA PRO A 89 18.49 -1.17 24.32
C PRO A 89 17.29 -1.21 25.28
N ARG A 90 16.49 -0.15 25.37
CA ARG A 90 15.31 -0.10 26.25
C ARG A 90 14.17 -0.97 25.75
N THR A 91 14.04 -1.15 24.44
CA THR A 91 13.04 -2.06 23.85
C THR A 91 13.23 -3.49 24.36
N ALA A 92 14.47 -3.96 24.48
CA ALA A 92 14.76 -5.30 24.96
C ALA A 92 14.30 -5.52 26.42
N VAL A 93 14.36 -4.47 27.25
CA VAL A 93 13.88 -4.52 28.64
C VAL A 93 12.36 -4.67 28.68
N VAL A 94 11.64 -3.90 27.85
CA VAL A 94 10.17 -3.98 27.76
C VAL A 94 9.74 -5.37 27.27
N MET A 95 10.36 -5.89 26.21
CA MET A 95 10.02 -7.21 25.68
C MET A 95 10.30 -8.35 26.67
N ARG A 96 11.40 -8.28 27.41
CA ARG A 96 11.68 -9.27 28.48
C ARG A 96 10.63 -9.22 29.58
N ARG A 97 10.20 -8.01 29.98
CA ARG A 97 9.13 -7.84 30.96
C ARG A 97 7.80 -8.43 30.48
N VAL A 98 7.46 -8.27 29.21
CA VAL A 98 6.26 -8.89 28.62
C VAL A 98 6.33 -10.41 28.72
N LEU A 99 7.48 -11.02 28.43
CA LEU A 99 7.72 -12.46 28.60
C LEU A 99 7.70 -12.92 30.07
N GLU A 100 7.80 -12.02 31.03
CA GLU A 100 7.67 -12.33 32.47
C GLU A 100 6.23 -12.18 32.98
N GLU A 101 5.44 -11.29 32.36
CA GLU A 101 4.12 -10.89 32.84
C GLU A 101 2.95 -11.59 32.13
N THR A 102 3.18 -12.22 30.97
CA THR A 102 2.12 -12.89 30.21
C THR A 102 2.36 -14.39 30.01
N ASP A 103 1.30 -15.16 30.20
CA ASP A 103 1.22 -16.58 29.84
C ASP A 103 0.57 -16.80 28.46
N ASN A 104 0.11 -15.73 27.79
CA ASN A 104 -0.53 -15.84 26.49
C ASN A 104 0.49 -16.26 25.42
N THR A 105 0.32 -17.46 24.87
CA THR A 105 1.28 -18.08 23.94
C THR A 105 1.47 -17.27 22.66
N THR A 106 0.41 -16.67 22.09
CA THR A 106 0.49 -15.84 20.89
C THR A 106 1.35 -14.59 21.14
N ILE A 107 1.10 -13.88 22.24
CA ILE A 107 1.85 -12.68 22.62
C ILE A 107 3.32 -13.04 22.91
N ARG A 108 3.56 -14.14 23.63
CA ARG A 108 4.93 -14.62 23.91
C ARG A 108 5.68 -14.94 22.63
N ALA A 109 5.07 -15.69 21.71
CA ALA A 109 5.67 -16.05 20.42
C ALA A 109 6.06 -14.82 19.61
N ALA A 110 5.15 -13.84 19.48
CA ALA A 110 5.46 -12.58 18.82
C ALA A 110 6.60 -11.82 19.52
N THR A 111 6.58 -11.77 20.86
CA THR A 111 7.61 -11.08 21.64
C THR A 111 8.99 -11.73 21.48
N TYR A 112 9.08 -13.07 21.40
CA TYR A 112 10.33 -13.77 21.12
C TYR A 112 10.90 -13.41 19.75
N LEU A 113 10.07 -13.34 18.71
CA LEU A 113 10.49 -12.94 17.37
C LEU A 113 11.05 -11.52 17.37
N MET A 114 10.30 -10.57 17.92
CA MET A 114 10.70 -9.16 17.95
C MET A 114 11.96 -8.93 18.77
N LEU A 115 12.08 -9.60 19.93
CA LEU A 115 13.29 -9.51 20.76
C LEU A 115 14.50 -10.13 20.05
N GLY A 116 14.31 -11.26 19.36
CA GLY A 116 15.34 -11.89 18.56
C GLY A 116 15.86 -10.96 17.46
N ASP A 117 14.97 -10.33 16.70
CA ASP A 117 15.34 -9.37 15.65
C ASP A 117 16.05 -8.15 16.21
N LEU A 118 15.54 -7.57 17.29
CA LEU A 118 16.18 -6.45 17.98
C LEU A 118 17.61 -6.81 18.45
N LEU A 119 17.80 -8.00 19.02
CA LEU A 119 19.12 -8.45 19.48
C LEU A 119 20.09 -8.65 18.30
N LYS A 120 19.61 -9.25 17.21
CA LYS A 120 20.38 -9.43 15.96
C LYS A 120 20.84 -8.09 15.39
N GLU A 121 19.93 -7.11 15.29
CA GLU A 121 20.24 -5.77 14.79
C GLU A 121 21.29 -5.03 15.63
N ASN A 122 21.31 -5.29 16.93
CA ASN A 122 22.29 -4.71 17.86
C ASN A 122 23.60 -5.53 17.94
N GLY A 123 23.82 -6.48 17.02
CA GLY A 123 25.03 -7.29 16.95
C GLY A 123 25.12 -8.40 18.02
N ARG A 124 24.04 -8.65 18.76
CA ARG A 124 23.95 -9.66 19.83
C ARG A 124 23.37 -10.97 19.29
N SER A 125 23.95 -11.48 18.21
CA SER A 125 23.42 -12.62 17.45
C SER A 125 23.28 -13.90 18.28
N ASP A 126 24.23 -14.17 19.19
CA ASP A 126 24.17 -15.38 20.04
C ASP A 126 22.97 -15.33 20.99
N GLU A 127 22.70 -14.18 21.59
CA GLU A 127 21.52 -13.99 22.44
C GLU A 127 20.22 -14.02 21.64
N ALA A 128 20.22 -13.49 20.41
CA ALA A 128 19.07 -13.59 19.52
C ALA A 128 18.71 -15.06 19.24
N ILE A 129 19.71 -15.90 18.95
CA ILE A 129 19.51 -17.34 18.72
C ILE A 129 18.93 -18.01 19.97
N GLU A 130 19.44 -17.69 21.15
CA GLU A 130 18.94 -18.26 22.39
C GLU A 130 17.47 -17.88 22.65
N VAL A 131 17.13 -16.60 22.47
CA VAL A 131 15.76 -16.10 22.62
C VAL A 131 14.81 -16.79 21.63
N LEU A 132 15.19 -16.88 20.36
CA LEU A 132 14.37 -17.51 19.33
C LEU A 132 14.19 -19.02 19.57
N ARG A 133 15.22 -19.71 20.06
CA ARG A 133 15.12 -21.13 20.45
C ARG A 133 14.13 -21.34 21.58
N ARG A 134 14.16 -20.50 22.62
CA ARG A 134 13.19 -20.59 23.72
C ARG A 134 11.76 -20.37 23.21
N GLY A 135 11.55 -19.38 22.36
CA GLY A 135 10.23 -19.14 21.75
C GLY A 135 9.74 -20.29 20.87
N LEU A 136 10.65 -20.90 20.09
CA LEU A 136 10.34 -22.10 19.31
C LEU A 136 9.96 -23.28 20.21
N ASP A 137 10.75 -23.56 21.24
CA ASP A 137 10.47 -24.64 22.18
C ASP A 137 9.11 -24.48 22.87
N GLU A 138 8.77 -23.25 23.30
CA GLU A 138 7.45 -22.96 23.87
C GLU A 138 6.31 -23.15 22.86
N SER A 139 6.50 -22.69 21.62
CA SER A 139 5.50 -22.83 20.56
C SER A 139 5.24 -24.28 20.20
N LEU A 140 6.30 -25.11 20.16
CA LEU A 140 6.18 -26.55 19.91
C LEU A 140 5.41 -27.24 21.05
N ARG A 141 5.73 -26.93 22.32
CA ARG A 141 5.00 -27.48 23.47
C ARG A 141 3.53 -27.08 23.51
N ALA A 142 3.18 -25.91 22.99
CA ALA A 142 1.79 -25.45 22.93
C ALA A 142 0.99 -26.09 21.77
N ALA A 143 1.68 -26.68 20.79
CA ALA A 143 1.08 -27.31 19.62
C ALA A 143 0.86 -28.83 19.77
N ASP A 144 1.54 -29.44 20.74
CA ASP A 144 1.38 -30.85 21.15
C ASP A 144 0.19 -31.04 22.12
#